data_AF-A0A0W0VK55-F1
#
_entry.id   AF-A0A0W0VK55-F1
#
_cell.length_a   1.000
_cell.length_b   1.000
_cell.length_c   1.000
_cell.angle_alpha   90.00
_cell.angle_beta   90.00
_cell.angle_gamma   90.00
#
_symmetry.space_group_name_H-M   'P 1'
#
loop_
_entity.id
_entity.type
_entity.pdbx_description
1 polymer ?
#
loop_
_entity_poly.entity_id
_entity_poly.type
_entity_poly.pdbx_seq_one_letter_code
_entity_poly.pdbx_strand_id
1 'polypeptide(L)'
;MKLERITALINKAGYAYIGEGRGIGQAEGKKVECFQKKGLYSSDVIQLVIMDEKKDEILPVFSVNVPITLRDAVYAIMNDHTLAAENSMQLFN
;
A
#
# COMPACT_ATOMS: atom_id res chain seq x y z
N MET A 1 -1.41 8.42 -7.31
CA MET A 1 -1.41 6.96 -7.58
C MET A 1 -1.84 6.20 -6.32
N LYS A 2 -2.24 4.92 -6.43
CA LYS A 2 -2.69 4.14 -5.26
C LYS A 2 -1.59 3.98 -4.21
N LEU A 3 -0.34 3.77 -4.61
CA LEU A 3 0.77 3.69 -3.67
C LEU A 3 0.85 4.92 -2.75
N GLU A 4 0.78 6.12 -3.29
CA GLU A 4 0.89 7.36 -2.52
C GLU A 4 -0.24 7.50 -1.48
N ARG A 5 -1.46 7.15 -1.88
CA ARG A 5 -2.64 7.16 -1.00
C ARG A 5 -2.50 6.14 0.13
N ILE A 6 -2.06 4.93 -0.20
CA ILE A 6 -1.81 3.85 0.78
C ILE A 6 -0.68 4.25 1.74
N THR A 7 0.44 4.78 1.22
CA THR A 7 1.57 5.25 2.02
C THR A 7 1.16 6.39 2.97
N ALA A 8 0.36 7.36 2.50
CA ALA A 8 -0.15 8.44 3.35
C ALA A 8 -1.04 7.91 4.49
N LEU A 9 -1.91 6.93 4.19
CA LEU A 9 -2.76 6.27 5.18
C LEU A 9 -1.92 5.53 6.25
N ILE A 10 -0.93 4.76 5.83
CA ILE A 10 -0.05 3.98 6.70
C ILE A 10 0.82 4.89 7.59
N ASN A 11 1.38 5.96 7.02
CA ASN A 11 2.14 6.96 7.77
C ASN A 11 1.26 7.65 8.83
N LYS A 12 0.02 8.02 8.48
CA LYS A 12 -0.95 8.60 9.44
C LYS A 12 -1.29 7.63 10.59
N ALA A 13 -1.25 6.33 10.35
CA ALA A 13 -1.43 5.29 11.39
C ALA A 13 -0.19 5.07 12.28
N GLY A 14 0.91 5.79 12.01
CA GLY A 14 2.14 5.77 12.82
C GLY A 14 3.15 4.71 12.42
N TYR A 15 3.04 4.15 11.22
CA TYR A 15 4.07 3.28 10.65
C TYR A 15 5.09 4.13 9.89
N ALA A 16 6.37 3.95 10.17
CA ALA A 16 7.45 4.67 9.51
C ALA A 16 8.01 3.85 8.35
N TYR A 17 8.36 4.52 7.25
CA TYR A 17 9.11 3.89 6.17
C TYR A 17 10.51 3.49 6.65
N ILE A 18 10.90 2.23 6.41
CA ILE A 18 12.19 1.69 6.85
C ILE A 18 13.11 1.29 5.68
N GLY A 19 12.61 1.32 4.44
CA GLY A 19 13.41 1.06 3.26
C GLY A 19 12.67 0.30 2.18
N GLU A 20 13.41 0.05 1.09
CA GLU A 20 12.96 -0.74 -0.04
C GLU A 20 13.67 -2.09 -0.10
N GLY A 21 13.01 -3.06 -0.73
CA GLY A 21 13.55 -4.39 -0.95
C GLY A 21 13.06 -4.99 -2.26
N ARG A 22 13.46 -6.25 -2.48
CA ARG A 22 12.97 -7.10 -3.55
C ARG A 22 12.04 -8.15 -2.95
N GLY A 23 10.89 -8.36 -3.57
CA GLY A 23 9.97 -9.42 -3.17
C GLY A 23 10.59 -10.80 -3.39
N ILE A 24 10.09 -11.78 -2.65
CA ILE A 24 10.46 -13.20 -2.76
C ILE A 24 9.18 -14.02 -3.00
N GLY A 25 9.32 -15.25 -3.54
CA GLY A 25 8.18 -16.11 -3.82
C GLY A 25 7.25 -15.51 -4.87
N GLN A 26 5.97 -15.30 -4.53
CA GLN A 26 4.98 -14.74 -5.47
C GLN A 26 5.27 -13.29 -5.89
N ALA A 27 6.13 -12.59 -5.16
CA ALA A 27 6.56 -11.21 -5.44
C ALA A 27 8.00 -11.14 -5.99
N GLU A 28 8.57 -12.26 -6.44
CA GLU A 28 9.98 -12.32 -6.83
C GLU A 28 10.36 -11.26 -7.89
N GLY A 29 11.44 -10.52 -7.61
CA GLY A 29 11.95 -9.47 -8.50
C GLY A 29 11.20 -8.14 -8.43
N LYS A 30 9.98 -8.09 -7.86
CA LYS A 30 9.19 -6.86 -7.71
C LYS A 30 9.76 -5.95 -6.61
N LYS A 31 9.59 -4.63 -6.77
CA LYS A 31 9.98 -3.66 -5.75
C LYS A 31 9.01 -3.74 -4.57
N VAL A 32 9.55 -3.66 -3.36
CA VAL A 32 8.78 -3.68 -2.12
C VAL A 32 9.13 -2.46 -1.28
N GLU A 33 8.13 -1.73 -0.81
CA GLU A 33 8.30 -0.68 0.19
C GLU A 33 7.89 -1.22 1.57
N CYS A 34 8.77 -1.05 2.56
CA CYS A 34 8.59 -1.60 3.90
C CYS A 34 8.31 -0.50 4.92
N PHE A 35 7.29 -0.71 5.75
CA PHE A 35 6.87 0.19 6.81
C PHE A 35 6.79 -0.57 8.13
N GLN A 36 7.21 0.09 9.21
CA GLN A 36 7.28 -0.52 10.54
C GLN A 36 6.74 0.42 11.61
N LYS A 37 5.98 -0.14 12.54
CA LYS A 37 5.59 0.52 13.80
C LYS A 37 6.11 -0.32 14.96
N LYS A 38 6.93 0.28 15.83
CA LYS A 38 7.43 -0.41 17.03
C LYS A 38 6.30 -0.56 18.04
N GLY A 39 5.94 -1.79 18.37
CA GLY A 39 5.09 -2.11 19.51
C GLY A 39 5.91 -2.45 20.75
N LEU A 40 5.22 -2.67 21.87
CA LEU A 40 5.84 -2.99 23.17
C LEU A 40 6.55 -4.35 23.17
N TYR A 41 6.00 -5.33 22.45
CA TYR A 41 6.49 -6.72 22.43
C TYR A 41 6.95 -7.21 21.06
N SER A 42 6.45 -6.61 19.97
CA SER A 42 6.85 -6.93 18.60
C SER A 42 6.63 -5.71 17.71
N SER A 43 7.23 -5.73 16.53
CA SER A 43 7.00 -4.69 15.53
C SER A 43 5.90 -5.10 14.57
N ASP A 44 5.01 -4.15 14.27
CA ASP A 44 4.05 -4.30 13.21
C ASP A 44 4.73 -3.92 11.90
N VAL A 45 4.54 -4.72 10.86
CA VAL A 45 5.19 -4.53 9.56
C VAL A 45 4.13 -4.54 8.47
N ILE A 46 4.24 -3.59 7.55
CA ILE A 46 3.46 -3.53 6.32
C ILE A 46 4.44 -3.49 5.16
N GLN A 47 4.29 -4.41 4.21
CA GLN A 47 5.06 -4.42 2.97
C GLN A 47 4.11 -4.14 1.82
N LEU A 48 4.47 -3.20 0.96
CA LEU A 48 3.73 -2.88 -0.27
C LEU A 48 4.54 -3.37 -1.46
N VAL A 49 4.10 -4.49 -2.05
CA VAL A 49 4.69 -5.00 -3.29
C VAL A 49 4.11 -4.20 -4.46
N ILE A 50 4.98 -3.57 -5.24
CA ILE A 50 4.61 -2.76 -6.39
C ILE A 50 4.65 -3.66 -7.63
N MET A 51 3.48 -4.00 -8.18
CA MET A 51 3.34 -4.97 -9.27
C MET A 51 3.52 -4.33 -10.64
N ASP A 52 3.18 -3.04 -10.77
CA ASP A 52 3.27 -2.26 -12.00
C ASP A 52 4.10 -0.97 -11.86
N GLU A 53 4.60 -0.46 -12.98
CA GLU A 53 5.40 0.77 -12.99
C GLU A 53 4.58 2.02 -12.68
N LYS A 54 3.26 1.96 -12.91
CA LYS A 54 2.31 3.04 -12.60
C LYS A 54 1.91 3.06 -11.13
N LYS A 55 2.44 2.15 -10.30
CA LYS A 55 2.23 2.09 -8.84
C LYS A 55 0.74 2.13 -8.44
N ASP A 56 -0.10 1.55 -9.30
CA ASP A 56 -1.54 1.42 -9.12
C ASP A 56 -1.93 -0.05 -8.84
N GLU A 57 -1.10 -1.00 -9.23
CA GLU A 57 -1.25 -2.40 -8.87
C GLU A 57 -0.33 -2.71 -7.68
N ILE A 58 -0.91 -2.75 -6.48
CA ILE A 58 -0.18 -2.94 -5.22
C ILE A 58 -0.70 -4.19 -4.52
N LEU A 59 0.20 -5.07 -4.06
CA LEU A 59 -0.12 -6.19 -3.20
C LEU A 59 0.41 -5.92 -1.78
N PRO A 60 -0.46 -5.65 -0.80
CA PRO A 60 -0.02 -5.44 0.58
C PRO A 60 0.16 -6.77 1.31
N VAL A 61 1.19 -6.84 2.13
CA VAL A 61 1.45 -7.93 3.07
C VAL A 61 1.54 -7.34 4.47
N PHE A 62 0.77 -7.89 5.40
CA PHE A 62 0.64 -7.38 6.76
C PHE A 62 1.18 -8.40 7.77
N SER A 63 1.92 -7.93 8.78
CA SER A 63 2.14 -8.74 9.97
C SER A 63 0.82 -8.91 10.75
N VAL A 64 0.74 -9.97 11.55
CA VAL A 64 -0.49 -10.38 12.25
C VAL A 64 -1.09 -9.29 13.16
N ASN A 65 -0.26 -8.35 13.65
CA ASN A 65 -0.66 -7.33 14.61
C ASN A 65 -1.18 -6.03 13.98
N VAL A 66 -1.05 -5.86 12.66
CA VAL A 66 -1.61 -4.69 11.97
C VAL A 66 -3.14 -4.67 12.16
N PRO A 67 -3.74 -3.60 12.68
CA PRO A 67 -5.19 -3.55 12.96
C PRO A 67 -6.03 -3.87 11.71
N ILE A 68 -7.09 -4.67 11.88
CA ILE A 68 -7.99 -5.06 10.78
C ILE A 68 -8.56 -3.83 10.07
N THR A 69 -8.96 -2.81 10.83
CA THR A 69 -9.49 -1.55 10.28
C THR A 69 -8.50 -0.82 9.36
N LEU A 70 -7.20 -0.92 9.62
CA LEU A 70 -6.17 -0.35 8.75
C LEU A 70 -6.01 -1.20 7.48
N ARG A 71 -6.04 -2.54 7.59
CA ARG A 71 -5.98 -3.44 6.44
C ARG A 71 -7.16 -3.19 5.50
N ASP A 72 -8.37 -3.10 6.04
CA ASP A 72 -9.59 -2.85 5.28
C ASP A 72 -9.52 -1.50 4.55
N ALA A 73 -9.00 -0.46 5.21
CA ALA A 73 -8.81 0.84 4.59
C ALA A 73 -7.77 0.81 3.44
N VAL A 74 -6.71 0.01 3.55
CA VAL A 74 -5.75 -0.22 2.45
C VAL A 74 -6.45 -0.94 1.29
N TYR A 75 -7.20 -2.01 1.56
CA TYR A 75 -7.95 -2.73 0.52
C TYR A 75 -9.01 -1.87 -0.16
N ALA A 76 -9.65 -0.95 0.58
CA ALA A 76 -10.59 0.01 -0.01
C ALA A 76 -9.91 0.92 -1.04
N ILE A 77 -8.69 1.39 -0.78
CA ILE A 77 -7.92 2.19 -1.76
C ILE A 77 -7.49 1.32 -2.95
N MET A 78 -7.13 0.05 -2.72
CA MET A 78 -6.77 -0.87 -3.81
C MET A 78 -7.93 -1.16 -4.75
N ASN A 79 -9.13 -1.34 -4.20
CA ASN A 79 -10.35 -1.63 -4.97
C ASN A 79 -11.03 -0.36 -5.49
N ASP A 80 -10.44 0.81 -5.22
CA ASP A 80 -10.94 2.07 -5.74
C ASP A 80 -10.67 2.14 -7.25
N HIS A 81 -11.76 2.19 -8.03
CA HIS A 81 -11.73 2.28 -9.49
C HIS A 81 -11.90 3.72 -10.00
N THR A 82 -11.95 4.72 -9.11
CA THR A 82 -12.31 6.11 -9.48
C THR A 82 -11.36 6.82 -10.45
N LEU A 83 -10.19 6.29 -10.78
CA LEU A 83 -9.26 6.90 -11.76
C LEU A 83 -9.66 6.73 -13.24
N ALA A 84 -10.77 6.07 -13.57
CA ALA A 84 -11.30 6.00 -14.94
C ALA A 84 -12.47 6.97 -15.23
N ALA A 85 -13.05 7.62 -14.21
CA ALA A 85 -14.26 8.43 -14.37
C ALA A 85 -14.01 9.95 -14.47
N GLU A 86 -12.87 10.45 -13.99
CA GLU A 86 -12.60 11.90 -14.02
C GLU A 86 -12.05 12.40 -15.36
N ASN A 87 -11.43 11.52 -16.18
CA ASN A 87 -10.97 11.87 -17.53
C ASN A 87 -12.05 11.74 -18.62
N SER A 88 -13.18 11.07 -18.34
CA SER A 88 -14.29 10.94 -19.30
C SER A 88 -15.32 12.06 -19.20
N MET A 89 -15.36 12.81 -18.10
CA MET A 89 -16.27 13.96 -17.92
C MET A 89 -15.69 15.31 -18.38
N GLN A 90 -14.40 15.39 -18.73
CA GLN A 90 -13.81 16.62 -19.29
C GLN A 90 -13.84 16.70 -20.82
N LEU A 91 -14.29 15.66 -21.52
CA LEU A 91 -14.39 15.64 -22.99
C LEU A 91 -15.74 16.14 -23.55
N PHE A 92 -16.65 16.62 -22.69
CA PHE A 92 -18.00 17.03 -23.08
C PHE A 92 -18.40 18.46 -22.67
N ASN A 93 -17.45 19.34 -22.33
CA ASN A 93 -17.73 20.76 -22.09
C ASN A 93 -16.95 21.66 -23.04
#